data_AF-A0A1U9K5N5-F1
#
_entry.id   AF-A0A1U9K5N5-F1
#
_cell.length_a   1.000
_cell.length_b   1.000
_cell.length_c   1.000
_cell.angle_alpha   90.00
_cell.angle_beta   90.00
_cell.angle_gamma   90.00
#
_symmetry.space_group_name_H-M   'P 1'
#
loop_
_entity.id
_entity.type
_entity.pdbx_description
1 polymer ?
#
loop_
_entity_poly.entity_id
_entity_poly.type
_entity_poly.pdbx_seq_one_letter_code
_entity_poly.pdbx_strand_id
1 'polypeptide(L)'
;MSTRNLVKSFQYALQGLIYTLATQRNMRIHFTIALCVMLLSLVLGVNRWEALLVFIAITLVMIAELFNTAIETLVDMATEEFHPLAKVAKDVAAGAVFLTAGLSIAIGMTVFVPYVYALVHQTLVTEFYNPDISAVFILGVVLFGTIALKAWARYQTWHSSPSLTTAVAVSIVLLVWGMTLHLTVSLLVTVLSLLLVGSKLMTQSDWRSVLWGAVVGGAVTIGGFLLT
;
A
#
# COMPACT_ATOMS: atom_id res chain seq x y z
N MET A 1 -16.88 36.65 -18.23
CA MET A 1 -15.86 36.12 -17.29
C MET A 1 -14.58 35.89 -18.05
N SER A 2 -13.49 36.58 -17.68
CA SER A 2 -12.30 36.77 -18.53
C SER A 2 -11.42 35.52 -18.61
N THR A 3 -11.22 35.01 -19.83
CA THR A 3 -10.31 33.90 -20.19
C THR A 3 -8.84 34.14 -19.78
N ARG A 4 -8.42 35.40 -19.54
CA ARG A 4 -7.08 35.71 -19.00
C ARG A 4 -6.84 35.13 -17.59
N ASN A 5 -7.90 34.87 -16.83
CA ASN A 5 -7.77 34.32 -15.47
C ASN A 5 -7.57 32.80 -15.48
N LEU A 6 -8.13 32.08 -16.46
CA LEU A 6 -8.00 30.63 -16.57
C LEU A 6 -6.58 30.21 -16.95
N VAL A 7 -5.98 30.87 -17.94
CA VAL A 7 -4.59 30.56 -18.33
C VAL A 7 -3.63 30.78 -17.16
N LYS A 8 -3.84 31.86 -16.38
CA LYS A 8 -3.05 32.13 -15.17
C LYS A 8 -3.25 31.09 -14.07
N SER A 9 -4.48 30.61 -13.84
CA SER A 9 -4.71 29.55 -12.84
C SER A 9 -4.02 28.23 -13.22
N PHE A 10 -4.02 27.87 -14.50
CA PHE A 10 -3.27 26.71 -14.99
C PHE A 10 -1.76 26.90 -14.81
N GLN A 11 -1.23 28.10 -15.09
CA GLN A 11 0.18 28.41 -14.86
C GLN A 11 0.57 28.27 -13.38
N TYR A 12 -0.25 28.77 -12.46
CA TYR A 12 0.01 28.62 -11.03
C TYR A 12 -0.05 27.16 -10.56
N ALA A 13 -1.03 26.40 -11.05
CA ALA A 13 -1.11 24.96 -10.76
C ALA A 13 0.13 24.21 -11.26
N LEU A 14 0.60 24.53 -12.48
CA LEU A 14 1.80 23.93 -13.05
C LEU A 14 3.07 24.32 -12.29
N GLN A 15 3.19 25.58 -11.87
CA GLN A 15 4.30 26.03 -11.02
C GLN A 15 4.33 25.27 -9.68
N GLY A 16 3.17 25.03 -9.05
CA GLY A 16 3.07 24.21 -7.85
C GLY A 16 3.57 22.78 -8.08
N LEU A 17 3.15 22.15 -9.19
CA LEU A 17 3.61 20.81 -9.55
C LEU A 17 5.12 20.77 -9.80
N ILE A 18 5.66 21.72 -10.57
CA ILE A 18 7.10 21.83 -10.86
C ILE A 18 7.89 22.06 -9.57
N TYR A 19 7.41 22.95 -8.70
CA TYR A 19 8.04 23.22 -7.41
C TYR A 19 8.15 21.94 -6.58
N THR A 20 7.06 21.19 -6.41
CA THR A 20 7.08 19.95 -5.62
C THR A 20 7.98 18.90 -6.27
N LEU A 21 7.95 18.76 -7.60
CA LEU A 21 8.85 17.85 -8.33
C LEU A 21 10.33 18.22 -8.18
N ALA A 22 10.68 19.51 -8.15
CA ALA A 22 12.06 19.96 -8.05
C ALA A 22 12.61 19.86 -6.62
N THR A 23 11.78 20.15 -5.63
CA THR A 23 12.19 20.28 -4.23
C THR A 23 12.07 18.97 -3.45
N GLN A 24 10.96 18.24 -3.62
CA GLN A 24 10.65 17.08 -2.78
C GLN A 24 11.29 15.80 -3.32
N ARG A 25 12.02 15.08 -2.44
CA ARG A 25 12.69 13.83 -2.80
C ARG A 25 11.68 12.72 -3.10
N ASN A 26 10.66 12.57 -2.27
CA ASN A 26 9.64 11.53 -2.42
C ASN A 26 8.85 11.72 -3.72
N MET A 27 8.45 12.95 -4.03
CA MET A 27 7.81 13.29 -5.30
C MET A 27 8.65 12.86 -6.53
N ARG A 28 9.97 13.10 -6.52
CA ARG A 28 10.87 12.65 -7.60
C ARG A 28 10.91 11.14 -7.74
N ILE A 29 10.95 10.42 -6.61
CA ILE A 29 10.94 8.96 -6.60
C ILE A 29 9.62 8.45 -7.18
N HIS A 30 8.47 8.94 -6.69
CA HIS A 30 7.16 8.55 -7.18
C HIS A 30 6.98 8.85 -8.67
N PHE A 31 7.40 10.02 -9.14
CA PHE A 31 7.33 10.39 -10.55
C PHE A 31 8.22 9.51 -11.44
N THR A 32 9.44 9.20 -11.00
CA THR A 32 10.35 8.33 -11.76
C THR A 32 9.80 6.91 -11.86
N ILE A 33 9.29 6.36 -10.75
CA ILE A 33 8.65 5.04 -10.73
C ILE A 33 7.40 5.05 -11.63
N ALA A 34 6.57 6.08 -11.54
CA ALA A 34 5.38 6.24 -12.36
C ALA A 34 5.71 6.22 -13.87
N LEU A 35 6.77 6.91 -14.28
CA LEU A 35 7.22 6.91 -15.67
C LEU A 35 7.67 5.51 -16.11
N CYS A 36 8.47 4.81 -15.28
CA CYS A 36 8.90 3.44 -15.56
C CYS A 36 7.70 2.48 -15.67
N VAL A 37 6.72 2.59 -14.77
CA VAL A 37 5.50 1.76 -14.77
C VAL A 37 4.65 2.03 -16.01
N MET A 38 4.52 3.28 -16.44
CA MET A 38 3.80 3.62 -17.67
C MET A 38 4.51 3.15 -18.94
N LEU A 39 5.84 3.17 -18.98
CA LEU A 39 6.59 2.57 -20.09
C LEU A 39 6.42 1.05 -20.10
N LEU A 40 6.45 0.42 -18.92
CA LEU A 40 6.25 -1.02 -18.78
C LEU A 40 4.86 -1.46 -19.25
N SER A 41 3.80 -0.69 -18.96
CA SER A 41 2.45 -1.01 -19.43
C SER A 41 2.31 -0.96 -20.95
N LEU A 42 3.02 -0.04 -21.61
CA LEU A 42 3.09 0.04 -23.07
C LEU A 42 3.86 -1.15 -23.66
N VAL A 43 5.01 -1.52 -23.08
CA VAL A 43 5.84 -2.64 -23.55
C VAL A 43 5.11 -3.99 -23.41
N LEU A 44 4.39 -4.18 -22.29
CA LEU A 44 3.66 -5.42 -22.03
C LEU A 44 2.31 -5.51 -22.75
N GLY A 45 1.90 -4.46 -23.47
CA GLY A 45 0.62 -4.46 -24.19
C GLY A 45 -0.60 -4.53 -23.26
N VAL A 46 -0.51 -3.88 -22.09
CA VAL A 46 -1.58 -3.91 -21.07
C VAL A 46 -2.88 -3.34 -21.64
N ASN A 47 -4.01 -3.97 -21.29
CA ASN A 47 -5.34 -3.52 -21.71
C ASN A 47 -5.58 -2.05 -21.33
N ARG A 48 -6.29 -1.31 -22.18
CA ARG A 48 -6.62 0.11 -21.98
C ARG A 48 -7.27 0.40 -20.63
N TRP A 49 -8.17 -0.49 -20.17
CA TRP A 49 -8.85 -0.33 -18.88
C TRP A 49 -7.90 -0.55 -17.69
N GLU A 50 -7.01 -1.53 -17.79
CA GLU A 50 -6.02 -1.82 -16.75
C GLU A 50 -4.94 -0.72 -16.69
N ALA A 51 -4.50 -0.23 -17.85
CA ALA A 51 -3.60 0.92 -17.96
C ALA A 51 -4.22 2.19 -17.36
N LEU A 52 -5.53 2.40 -17.56
CA LEU A 52 -6.27 3.51 -16.94
C LEU A 52 -6.31 3.37 -15.41
N LEU A 53 -6.53 2.16 -14.88
CA LEU A 53 -6.50 1.90 -13.44
C LEU A 53 -5.12 2.19 -12.83
N VAL A 54 -4.06 1.74 -13.49
CA VAL A 54 -2.67 2.04 -13.08
C VAL A 54 -2.42 3.55 -13.11
N PHE A 55 -2.87 4.25 -14.16
CA PHE A 55 -2.72 5.69 -14.27
C PHE A 55 -3.47 6.45 -13.16
N ILE A 56 -4.69 6.05 -12.83
CA ILE A 56 -5.47 6.60 -11.71
C ILE A 56 -4.72 6.37 -10.39
N ALA A 57 -4.21 5.16 -10.18
CA ALA A 57 -3.50 4.80 -8.96
C ALA A 57 -2.23 5.64 -8.76
N ILE A 58 -1.43 5.80 -9.82
CA ILE A 58 -0.26 6.69 -9.85
C ILE A 58 -0.68 8.12 -9.53
N THR A 59 -1.74 8.62 -10.18
CA THR A 59 -2.21 9.99 -10.00
C THR A 59 -2.66 10.26 -8.56
N LEU A 60 -3.32 9.29 -7.92
CA LEU A 60 -3.70 9.40 -6.51
C LEU A 60 -2.49 9.54 -5.57
N VAL A 61 -1.42 8.79 -5.81
CA VAL A 61 -0.17 8.92 -5.04
C VAL A 61 0.42 10.33 -5.21
N MET A 62 0.47 10.83 -6.45
CA MET A 62 0.99 12.17 -6.74
C MET A 62 0.15 13.27 -6.08
N ILE A 63 -1.19 13.11 -6.06
CA ILE A 63 -2.10 14.02 -5.37
C ILE A 63 -1.85 14.00 -3.86
N ALA A 64 -1.71 12.82 -3.26
CA ALA A 64 -1.41 12.71 -1.83
C ALA A 64 -0.07 13.35 -1.47
N GLU A 65 0.96 13.19 -2.31
CA GLU A 65 2.28 13.80 -2.09
C GLU A 65 2.23 15.33 -2.19
N LEU A 66 1.44 15.87 -3.12
CA LEU A 66 1.19 17.32 -3.23
C LEU A 66 0.50 17.86 -1.96
N PHE A 67 -0.52 17.16 -1.45
CA PHE A 67 -1.16 17.53 -0.19
C PHE A 67 -0.20 17.43 1.00
N ASN A 68 0.64 16.40 1.04
CA ASN A 68 1.66 16.26 2.08
C ASN A 68 2.61 17.45 2.09
N THR A 69 3.13 17.82 0.92
CA THR A 69 4.02 18.96 0.76
C THR A 69 3.33 20.29 1.15
N ALA A 70 2.07 20.47 0.76
CA ALA A 70 1.30 21.66 1.08
C ALA A 70 1.08 21.80 2.60
N ILE A 71 0.72 20.71 3.27
CA ILE A 71 0.53 20.69 4.73
C ILE A 71 1.87 20.92 5.44
N GLU A 72 2.95 20.25 5.01
CA GLU A 72 4.29 20.49 5.56
C GLU A 72 4.69 21.96 5.45
N THR A 73 4.53 22.56 4.26
CA THR A 73 4.87 23.96 4.02
C THR A 73 4.03 24.91 4.88
N LEU A 74 2.73 24.64 5.05
CA LEU A 74 1.85 25.43 5.91
C LEU A 74 2.24 25.32 7.40
N VAL A 75 2.59 24.12 7.86
CA VAL A 75 2.99 23.89 9.25
C VAL A 75 4.35 24.54 9.52
N ASP A 76 5.31 24.39 8.61
CA ASP A 76 6.65 25.01 8.72
C ASP A 76 6.59 26.54 8.69
N MET A 77 5.61 27.12 7.98
CA MET A 77 5.34 28.55 8.00
C MET A 77 4.72 29.02 9.32
N ALA A 78 3.87 28.20 9.95
CA ALA A 78 3.11 28.59 11.13
C ALA A 78 3.92 28.51 12.43
N THR A 79 4.87 27.59 12.54
CA THR A 79 5.68 27.40 13.75
C THR A 79 7.03 26.76 13.42
N GLU A 80 8.12 27.38 13.92
CA GLU A 80 9.46 26.78 13.88
C GLU A 80 9.71 25.88 15.11
N GLU A 81 8.97 26.09 16.20
CA GLU A 81 9.05 25.27 17.40
C GLU A 81 8.17 24.02 17.30
N PHE A 82 8.58 22.95 18.00
CA PHE A 82 7.83 21.71 18.05
C PHE A 82 6.46 21.92 18.74
N HIS A 83 5.39 21.70 17.99
CA HIS A 83 4.03 21.71 18.53
C HIS A 83 3.36 20.33 18.35
N PRO A 84 2.74 19.74 19.38
CA PRO A 84 2.09 18.43 19.28
C PRO A 84 1.06 18.32 18.15
N LEU A 85 0.25 19.37 17.93
CA LEU A 85 -0.71 19.40 16.82
C LEU A 85 -0.05 19.50 15.44
N ALA A 86 1.08 20.21 15.33
CA ALA A 86 1.86 20.31 14.09
C ALA A 86 2.40 18.93 13.69
N LYS A 87 2.87 18.15 14.68
CA LYS A 87 3.25 16.76 14.47
C LYS A 87 2.09 15.92 13.94
N VAL A 88 0.91 16.01 14.56
CA VAL A 88 -0.27 15.24 14.13
C VAL A 88 -0.67 15.60 12.68
N ALA A 89 -0.65 16.89 12.32
CA ALA A 89 -0.97 17.32 10.95
C ALA A 89 -0.01 16.70 9.92
N LYS A 90 1.30 16.73 10.19
CA LYS A 90 2.33 16.10 9.34
C LYS A 90 2.18 14.57 9.29
N ASP A 91 1.94 13.93 10.44
CA ASP A 91 1.76 12.47 10.52
C ASP A 91 0.52 12.01 9.71
N VAL A 92 -0.58 12.77 9.75
CA VAL A 92 -1.80 12.49 8.98
C VAL A 92 -1.55 12.65 7.48
N ALA A 93 -0.83 13.70 7.08
CA ALA A 93 -0.50 13.96 5.69
C ALA A 93 0.41 12.86 5.10
N ALA A 94 1.42 12.44 5.85
CA ALA A 94 2.27 11.30 5.49
C ALA A 94 1.47 9.99 5.45
N GLY A 95 0.48 9.83 6.34
CA GLY A 95 -0.45 8.70 6.34
C GLY A 95 -1.26 8.59 5.04
N ALA A 96 -1.69 9.72 4.46
CA ALA A 96 -2.41 9.73 3.19
C ALA A 96 -1.53 9.24 2.01
N VAL A 97 -0.25 9.66 1.98
CA VAL A 97 0.72 9.15 1.00
C VAL A 97 0.93 7.64 1.17
N PHE A 98 1.09 7.17 2.41
CA PHE A 98 1.24 5.75 2.70
C PHE A 98 0.04 4.92 2.18
N LEU A 99 -1.19 5.39 2.41
CA LEU A 99 -2.41 4.70 1.97
C LEU A 99 -2.50 4.61 0.45
N THR A 100 -2.28 5.73 -0.24
CA THR A 100 -2.33 5.78 -1.71
C THR A 100 -1.20 4.98 -2.36
N ALA A 101 0.00 4.99 -1.78
CA ALA A 101 1.12 4.17 -2.25
C ALA A 101 0.81 2.67 -2.13
N GLY A 102 0.23 2.23 -1.00
CA GLY A 102 -0.19 0.84 -0.82
C GLY A 102 -1.26 0.41 -1.83
N LEU A 103 -2.25 1.27 -2.11
CA LEU A 103 -3.26 1.01 -3.13
C LEU A 103 -2.64 0.89 -4.54
N SER A 104 -1.69 1.77 -4.87
CA SER A 104 -0.98 1.74 -6.15
C SER A 104 -0.19 0.45 -6.35
N ILE A 105 0.47 -0.04 -5.30
CA ILE A 105 1.14 -1.34 -5.32
C ILE A 105 0.14 -2.48 -5.55
N ALA A 106 -1.00 -2.48 -4.85
CA ALA A 106 -2.02 -3.52 -5.02
C ALA A 106 -2.57 -3.55 -6.46
N ILE A 107 -2.91 -2.38 -7.03
CA ILE A 107 -3.37 -2.27 -8.42
C ILE A 107 -2.27 -2.71 -9.39
N GLY A 108 -1.04 -2.25 -9.17
CA GLY A 108 0.11 -2.63 -9.99
C GLY A 108 0.34 -4.14 -10.00
N MET A 109 0.30 -4.80 -8.84
CA MET A 109 0.43 -6.26 -8.76
C MET A 109 -0.70 -6.97 -9.50
N THR A 110 -1.95 -6.57 -9.27
CA THR A 110 -3.11 -7.16 -9.96
C THR A 110 -3.01 -7.03 -11.48
N VAL A 111 -2.56 -5.87 -11.97
CA VAL A 111 -2.45 -5.62 -13.41
C VAL A 111 -1.23 -6.29 -14.01
N PHE A 112 -0.04 -6.14 -13.44
CA PHE A 112 1.21 -6.54 -14.11
C PHE A 112 1.58 -8.01 -13.92
N VAL A 113 1.15 -8.67 -12.83
CA VAL A 113 1.54 -10.07 -12.56
C VAL A 113 1.11 -11.02 -13.69
N PRO A 114 -0.11 -10.97 -14.25
CA PRO A 114 -0.49 -11.83 -15.36
C PRO A 114 0.37 -11.63 -16.62
N TYR A 115 0.70 -10.39 -16.97
CA TYR A 115 1.50 -10.07 -18.16
C TYR A 115 2.96 -10.49 -18.00
N VAL A 116 3.56 -10.23 -16.83
CA VAL A 116 4.92 -10.66 -16.52
C VAL A 116 4.99 -12.19 -16.50
N TYR A 117 3.98 -12.84 -15.92
CA TYR A 117 3.88 -14.30 -15.92
C TYR A 117 3.81 -14.86 -17.34
N ALA A 118 2.94 -14.31 -18.20
CA ALA A 118 2.84 -14.72 -19.60
C ALA A 118 4.16 -14.54 -20.38
N LEU A 119 4.87 -13.42 -20.14
CA LEU A 119 6.16 -13.14 -20.76
C LEU A 119 7.24 -14.14 -20.34
N VAL A 120 7.32 -14.47 -19.05
CA VAL A 120 8.30 -15.44 -18.52
C VAL A 120 7.98 -16.86 -19.00
N HIS A 121 6.70 -17.25 -18.98
CA HIS A 121 6.25 -18.61 -19.33
C HIS A 121 6.33 -18.90 -20.84
N GLN A 122 6.52 -17.90 -21.71
CA GLN A 122 6.87 -18.15 -23.10
C GLN A 122 8.25 -18.84 -23.28
N THR A 123 9.06 -18.91 -22.21
CA THR A 123 10.47 -19.37 -22.27
C THR A 123 10.75 -20.64 -21.46
N LEU A 124 9.87 -21.09 -20.56
CA LEU A 124 10.11 -22.24 -19.66
C LEU A 124 8.84 -23.09 -19.51
N VAL A 125 9.04 -24.41 -19.50
CA VAL A 125 8.01 -25.47 -19.62
C VAL A 125 6.85 -25.34 -18.62
N THR A 126 5.67 -25.75 -19.11
CA THR A 126 4.39 -26.00 -18.44
C THR A 126 4.50 -26.58 -17.03
N GLU A 127 4.08 -25.82 -16.03
CA GLU A 127 2.97 -26.13 -15.10
C GLU A 127 2.90 -25.03 -14.01
N PHE A 128 1.68 -24.58 -13.71
CA PHE A 128 1.19 -23.87 -12.50
C PHE A 128 1.08 -22.33 -12.39
N TYR A 129 -0.13 -22.00 -11.88
CA TYR A 129 -0.57 -20.85 -11.08
C TYR A 129 -1.11 -19.62 -11.83
N ASN A 130 -2.45 -19.57 -11.96
CA ASN A 130 -3.15 -18.30 -12.21
C ASN A 130 -2.96 -17.44 -10.95
N PRO A 131 -2.34 -16.25 -11.04
CA PRO A 131 -2.25 -15.34 -9.91
C PRO A 131 -3.68 -14.93 -9.54
N ASP A 132 -4.23 -15.57 -8.50
CA ASP A 132 -5.58 -15.27 -8.08
C ASP A 132 -5.59 -13.85 -7.51
N ILE A 133 -6.25 -12.97 -8.27
CA ILE A 133 -6.43 -11.54 -7.97
C ILE A 133 -7.04 -11.38 -6.55
N SER A 134 -7.77 -12.40 -6.09
CA SER A 134 -8.32 -12.47 -4.75
C SER A 134 -7.26 -12.30 -3.65
N ALA A 135 -6.08 -12.92 -3.76
CA ALA A 135 -5.10 -12.91 -2.68
C ALA A 135 -4.43 -11.55 -2.47
N VAL A 136 -4.10 -10.86 -3.57
CA VAL A 136 -3.55 -9.50 -3.49
C VAL A 136 -4.57 -8.56 -2.85
N PHE A 137 -5.85 -8.71 -3.22
CA PHE A 137 -6.94 -7.95 -2.63
C PHE A 137 -7.12 -8.26 -1.14
N ILE A 138 -7.14 -9.53 -0.75
CA ILE A 138 -7.25 -9.98 0.64
C ILE A 138 -6.10 -9.43 1.49
N LEU A 139 -4.85 -9.51 1.01
CA LEU A 139 -3.69 -8.93 1.70
C LEU A 139 -3.82 -7.41 1.85
N GLY A 140 -4.31 -6.72 0.82
CA GLY A 140 -4.60 -5.29 0.88
C GLY A 140 -5.62 -4.96 1.97
N VAL A 141 -6.74 -5.69 2.04
CA VAL A 141 -7.78 -5.50 3.06
C VAL A 141 -7.25 -5.80 4.46
N VAL A 142 -6.46 -6.85 4.64
CA VAL A 142 -5.81 -7.16 5.93
C VAL A 142 -4.90 -6.00 6.35
N LEU A 143 -4.05 -5.53 5.46
CA LEU A 143 -3.09 -4.47 5.76
C LEU A 143 -3.79 -3.16 6.14
N PHE A 144 -4.75 -2.70 5.32
CA PHE A 144 -5.48 -1.46 5.61
C PHE A 144 -6.43 -1.59 6.80
N GLY A 145 -7.13 -2.72 6.92
CA GLY A 145 -8.06 -3.00 8.02
C GLY A 145 -7.35 -3.06 9.37
N THR A 146 -6.19 -3.70 9.43
CA THR A 146 -5.41 -3.78 10.69
C THR A 146 -4.82 -2.43 11.09
N ILE A 147 -4.39 -1.60 10.14
CA ILE A 147 -3.96 -0.22 10.40
C ILE A 147 -5.12 0.62 10.90
N ALA A 148 -6.29 0.56 10.25
CA ALA A 148 -7.48 1.29 10.66
C ALA A 148 -7.96 0.87 12.06
N LEU A 149 -8.02 -0.44 12.33
CA LEU A 149 -8.41 -0.97 13.63
C LEU A 149 -7.40 -0.60 14.72
N LYS A 150 -6.10 -0.59 14.40
CA LYS A 150 -5.05 -0.14 15.32
C LYS A 150 -5.17 1.36 15.63
N ALA A 151 -5.46 2.18 14.63
CA ALA A 151 -5.69 3.62 14.79
C ALA A 151 -6.92 3.89 15.67
N TRP A 152 -8.03 3.20 15.40
CA TRP A 152 -9.26 3.29 16.18
C TRP A 152 -9.08 2.80 17.63
N ALA A 153 -8.41 1.66 17.83
CA ALA A 153 -8.12 1.12 19.15
C ALA A 153 -7.26 2.08 19.98
N ARG A 154 -6.26 2.74 19.36
CA ARG A 154 -5.46 3.78 20.05
C ARG A 154 -6.29 5.01 20.40
N TYR A 155 -7.19 5.45 19.50
CA TYR A 155 -8.09 6.57 19.78
C TYR A 155 -9.04 6.26 20.95
N GLN A 156 -9.56 5.04 21.03
CA GLN A 156 -10.45 4.58 22.10
C GLN A 156 -9.69 4.14 23.38
N THR A 157 -8.39 4.41 23.49
CA THR A 157 -7.52 4.04 24.64
C THR A 157 -7.51 2.55 24.99
N TRP A 158 -7.70 1.66 24.01
CA TRP A 158 -7.53 0.23 24.22
C TRP A 158 -6.09 -0.07 24.61
N HIS A 159 -5.93 -0.85 25.68
CA HIS A 159 -4.60 -1.26 26.16
C HIS A 159 -3.82 -2.11 25.14
N SER A 160 -4.53 -2.81 24.26
CA SER A 160 -3.95 -3.81 23.35
C SER A 160 -4.44 -3.59 21.92
N SER A 161 -3.67 -2.86 21.11
CA SER A 161 -3.98 -2.63 19.70
C SER A 161 -3.50 -3.78 18.82
N PRO A 162 -4.25 -4.23 17.79
CA PRO A 162 -3.85 -5.36 16.95
C PRO A 162 -2.49 -5.13 16.29
N SER A 163 -1.66 -6.17 16.27
CA SER A 163 -0.34 -6.12 15.62
C SER A 163 -0.45 -6.36 14.11
N LEU A 164 -0.02 -5.37 13.33
CA LEU A 164 0.04 -5.44 11.87
C LEU A 164 0.91 -6.62 11.39
N THR A 165 2.08 -6.83 12.02
CA THR A 165 3.00 -7.89 11.59
C THR A 165 2.40 -9.27 11.77
N THR A 166 1.61 -9.47 12.83
CA THR A 166 1.02 -10.78 13.13
C THR A 166 -0.20 -11.02 12.24
N ALA A 167 -1.00 -9.99 11.98
CA ALA A 167 -2.12 -10.08 11.06
C ALA A 167 -1.69 -10.41 9.63
N VAL A 168 -0.66 -9.73 9.11
CA VAL A 168 -0.12 -10.00 7.78
C VAL A 168 0.53 -11.39 7.72
N ALA A 169 1.32 -11.77 8.72
CA ALA A 169 1.97 -13.09 8.77
C ALA A 169 0.96 -14.25 8.77
N VAL A 170 -0.13 -14.15 9.54
CA VAL A 170 -1.21 -15.15 9.55
C VAL A 170 -1.94 -15.20 8.22
N SER A 171 -2.21 -14.04 7.61
CA SER A 171 -2.90 -13.96 6.32
C SER A 171 -2.09 -14.59 5.20
N ILE A 172 -0.77 -14.34 5.16
CA ILE A 172 0.13 -14.97 4.18
C ILE A 172 0.13 -16.49 4.33
N VAL A 173 0.18 -17.02 5.57
CA VAL A 173 0.15 -18.48 5.80
C VAL A 173 -1.15 -19.09 5.29
N LEU A 174 -2.29 -18.49 5.63
CA LEU A 174 -3.60 -18.99 5.21
C LEU A 174 -3.78 -18.92 3.69
N LEU A 175 -3.31 -17.84 3.05
CA LEU A 175 -3.30 -17.74 1.59
C LEU A 175 -2.45 -18.84 0.96
N VAL A 176 -1.22 -19.04 1.42
CA VAL A 176 -0.34 -20.08 0.88
C VAL A 176 -0.93 -21.48 1.09
N TRP A 177 -1.54 -21.76 2.24
CA TRP A 177 -2.22 -23.04 2.49
C TRP A 177 -3.44 -23.24 1.59
N GLY A 178 -4.24 -22.20 1.37
CA GLY A 178 -5.41 -22.28 0.50
C GLY A 178 -5.06 -22.40 -0.98
N MET A 179 -3.92 -21.86 -1.39
CA MET A 179 -3.53 -21.72 -2.80
C MET A 179 -2.55 -22.80 -3.28
N THR A 180 -1.79 -23.42 -2.38
CA THR A 180 -0.74 -24.38 -2.74
C THR A 180 -0.93 -25.72 -2.05
N LEU A 181 -0.84 -26.81 -2.83
CA LEU A 181 -0.79 -28.18 -2.31
C LEU A 181 0.64 -28.64 -1.96
N HIS A 182 1.65 -27.81 -2.23
CA HIS A 182 3.05 -28.12 -1.99
C HIS A 182 3.41 -27.98 -0.51
N LEU A 183 3.52 -29.12 0.18
CA LEU A 183 3.81 -29.20 1.62
C LEU A 183 5.07 -28.41 2.03
N THR A 184 6.12 -28.44 1.23
CA THR A 184 7.40 -27.77 1.53
C THR A 184 7.27 -26.25 1.58
N VAL A 185 6.57 -25.64 0.61
CA VAL A 185 6.34 -24.20 0.55
C VAL A 185 5.48 -23.75 1.73
N SER A 186 4.38 -24.45 1.99
CA SER A 186 3.50 -24.21 3.13
C SER A 186 4.22 -24.32 4.47
N LEU A 187 5.15 -25.27 4.62
CA LEU A 187 5.93 -25.45 5.85
C LEU A 187 6.96 -24.32 6.04
N LEU A 188 7.70 -23.97 4.99
CA LEU A 188 8.69 -22.88 5.06
C LEU A 188 8.04 -21.53 5.39
N VAL A 189 6.90 -21.21 4.77
CA VAL A 189 6.15 -19.98 5.04
C VAL A 189 5.58 -19.98 6.46
N THR A 190 5.04 -21.10 6.93
CA THR A 190 4.58 -21.23 8.32
C THR A 190 5.71 -20.99 9.32
N VAL A 191 6.88 -21.59 9.09
CA VAL A 191 8.05 -21.39 9.96
C VAL A 191 8.50 -19.93 9.96
N LEU A 192 8.59 -19.30 8.78
CA LEU A 192 8.95 -17.88 8.67
C LEU A 192 7.96 -16.98 9.43
N SER A 193 6.65 -17.20 9.24
CA SER A 193 5.61 -16.45 9.94
C SER A 193 5.65 -16.66 11.46
N LEU A 194 5.92 -17.89 11.93
CA LEU A 194 6.10 -18.17 13.35
C LEU A 194 7.34 -17.45 13.92
N LEU A 195 8.45 -17.37 13.16
CA LEU A 195 9.63 -16.60 13.57
C LEU A 195 9.33 -15.10 13.67
N LEU A 196 8.59 -14.54 12.72
CA LEU A 196 8.20 -13.13 12.74
C LEU A 196 7.27 -12.81 13.91
N VAL A 197 6.30 -13.68 14.19
CA VAL A 197 5.39 -13.55 15.34
C VAL A 197 6.15 -13.75 16.66
N GLY A 198 7.03 -14.75 16.72
CA GLY A 198 7.87 -15.05 17.89
C GLY A 198 8.81 -13.89 18.24
N SER A 199 9.50 -13.33 17.25
CA SER A 199 10.31 -12.12 17.40
C SER A 199 9.49 -10.96 17.97
N LYS A 200 8.23 -10.83 17.53
CA LYS A 200 7.32 -9.80 18.04
C LYS A 200 6.92 -10.04 19.49
N LEU A 201 6.63 -11.28 19.88
CA LEU A 201 6.33 -11.67 21.27
C LEU A 201 7.52 -11.42 22.22
N MET A 202 8.75 -11.57 21.73
CA MET A 202 9.96 -11.29 22.52
C MET A 202 10.22 -9.79 22.68
N THR A 203 9.78 -8.97 21.73
CA THR A 203 10.05 -7.52 21.71
C THR A 203 8.91 -6.67 22.28
N GLN A 204 7.65 -7.14 22.20
CA GLN A 204 6.49 -6.45 22.76
C GLN A 204 6.02 -7.09 24.06
N SER A 205 5.81 -6.26 25.08
CA SER A 205 5.34 -6.71 26.40
C SER A 205 3.88 -7.21 26.42
N ASP A 206 3.07 -6.90 25.40
CA ASP A 206 1.64 -7.21 25.38
C ASP A 206 1.30 -8.29 24.35
N TRP A 207 1.17 -9.54 24.82
CA TRP A 207 0.81 -10.70 24.00
C TRP A 207 -0.61 -10.61 23.41
N ARG A 208 -1.51 -9.83 24.01
CA ARG A 208 -2.90 -9.66 23.52
C ARG A 208 -2.92 -8.93 22.19
N SER A 209 -2.00 -7.99 21.98
CA SER A 209 -1.83 -7.28 20.71
C SER A 209 -1.45 -8.24 19.57
N VAL A 210 -0.66 -9.29 19.87
CA VAL A 210 -0.31 -10.35 18.92
C VAL A 210 -1.53 -11.21 18.59
N LEU A 211 -2.30 -11.61 19.60
CA LEU A 211 -3.53 -12.41 19.44
C LEU A 211 -4.58 -11.67 18.60
N TRP A 212 -4.85 -10.40 18.90
CA TRP A 212 -5.80 -9.60 18.13
C TRP A 212 -5.38 -9.44 16.66
N GLY A 213 -4.08 -9.27 16.40
CA GLY A 213 -3.59 -9.26 15.02
C GLY A 213 -3.83 -10.59 14.31
N ALA A 214 -3.57 -11.73 14.97
CA ALA A 214 -3.84 -13.05 14.39
C ALA A 214 -5.33 -13.27 14.09
N VAL A 215 -6.23 -12.88 14.99
CA VAL A 215 -7.69 -12.98 14.79
C VAL A 215 -8.13 -12.16 13.59
N VAL A 216 -7.67 -10.92 13.48
CA VAL A 216 -8.05 -10.03 12.36
C VAL A 216 -7.53 -10.59 11.03
N GLY A 217 -6.25 -10.98 10.97
CA GLY A 217 -5.67 -11.58 9.77
C GLY A 217 -6.38 -12.86 9.34
N GLY A 218 -6.68 -13.74 10.30
CA GLY A 218 -7.41 -14.98 10.06
C GLY A 218 -8.84 -14.74 9.56
N ALA A 219 -9.61 -13.90 10.26
CA ALA A 219 -11.02 -13.65 9.92
C ALA A 219 -11.18 -13.00 8.53
N VAL A 220 -10.36 -12.00 8.22
CA VAL A 220 -10.41 -11.33 6.90
C VAL A 220 -9.98 -12.27 5.78
N THR A 221 -8.95 -13.09 6.01
CA THR A 221 -8.44 -14.01 4.98
C THR A 221 -9.42 -15.15 4.71
N ILE A 222 -9.96 -15.78 5.75
CA ILE A 222 -10.98 -16.83 5.61
C ILE A 222 -12.25 -16.26 4.96
N GLY A 223 -12.71 -15.09 5.41
CA GLY A 223 -13.84 -14.40 4.79
C GLY A 223 -13.61 -14.07 3.31
N GLY A 224 -12.38 -13.67 2.96
CA GLY A 224 -11.95 -13.43 1.59
C GLY A 224 -12.07 -14.68 0.71
N PHE A 225 -11.52 -15.81 1.17
CA PHE A 225 -11.63 -17.09 0.46
C PHE A 225 -13.07 -17.59 0.28
N LEU A 226 -13.97 -17.30 1.22
CA LEU A 226 -15.37 -17.69 1.12
C LEU A 226 -16.16 -16.87 0.10
N LEU A 227 -15.64 -15.70 -0.30
CA LEU A 227 -16.29 -14.78 -1.23
C LEU A 227 -15.75 -14.89 -2.67
N THR A 228 -14.73 -15.71 -2.89
CA THR A 228 -14.00 -15.89 -4.16
C THR A 228 -14.24 -17.28 -4.72
#